data_AF-A0A7L2MB63-F1
#
_entry.id   AF-A0A7L2MB63-F1
#
_cell.length_a   1.000
_cell.length_b   1.000
_cell.length_c   1.000
_cell.angle_alpha   90.00
_cell.angle_beta   90.00
_cell.angle_gamma   90.00
#
_symmetry.space_group_name_H-M   'P 1'
#
loop_
_entity.id
_entity.type
_entity.pdbx_description
1 polymer ?
#
loop_
_entity_poly.entity_id
_entity_poly.type
_entity_poly.pdbx_seq_one_letter_code
_entity_poly.pdbx_strand_id
1 'polypeptide(L)' 'QPSDALILGKIKNVDCVLLARHGRHHTIMPSNVNYRANIWALKEENCSHVLVTTACGSLREEIQPGDLVIIDQFIDR' A
#
# COMPACT_ATOMS: atom_id res chain seq x y z
N GLN A 1 1.42 10.45 -12.43
CA GLN A 1 2.67 9.77 -12.07
C GLN A 1 2.48 9.05 -10.74
N PRO A 2 3.23 7.97 -10.48
CA PRO A 2 3.23 7.28 -9.18
C PRO A 2 3.68 8.20 -8.04
N SER A 3 3.35 7.83 -6.81
CA SER A 3 3.64 8.59 -5.59
C SER A 3 5.14 8.74 -5.28
N ASP A 4 5.96 7.79 -5.74
CA ASP A 4 7.42 7.80 -5.61
C ASP A 4 8.04 6.92 -6.70
N ALA A 5 9.37 6.90 -6.77
CA ALA A 5 10.12 5.89 -7.50
C ALA A 5 9.85 4.48 -6.92
N LEU A 6 9.79 3.49 -7.81
CA LEU A 6 9.66 2.10 -7.45
C LEU A 6 11.05 1.57 -7.04
N ILE A 7 11.11 0.82 -5.94
CA ILE A 7 12.33 0.17 -5.47
C ILE A 7 12.20 -1.33 -5.79
N LEU A 8 13.06 -1.82 -6.67
CA LEU A 8 13.07 -3.22 -7.10
C LEU A 8 14.08 -4.01 -6.26
N GLY A 9 13.76 -5.25 -5.96
CA GLY A 9 14.65 -6.15 -5.23
C GLY A 9 14.13 -7.59 -5.21
N LYS A 10 14.74 -8.42 -4.38
CA LYS A 10 14.32 -9.82 -4.18
C LYS A 10 14.21 -10.16 -2.70
N ILE A 11 13.21 -10.95 -2.34
CA ILE A 11 13.09 -11.58 -1.02
C ILE A 11 13.12 -13.09 -1.24
N LYS A 12 14.15 -13.78 -0.73
CA LYS A 12 14.35 -15.23 -0.93
C LYS A 12 14.15 -15.65 -2.41
N ASN A 13 14.80 -14.93 -3.33
CA ASN A 13 14.72 -15.10 -4.79
C ASN A 13 13.37 -14.75 -5.47
N VAL A 14 12.37 -14.29 -4.72
CA VAL A 14 11.12 -13.77 -5.30
C VAL A 14 11.28 -12.29 -5.62
N ASP A 15 11.04 -11.90 -6.87
CA ASP A 15 11.07 -10.50 -7.29
C ASP A 15 10.01 -9.69 -6.53
N CYS A 16 10.41 -8.53 -6.01
CA CYS A 16 9.60 -7.66 -5.18
C CYS A 16 9.77 -6.22 -5.61
N VAL A 17 8.68 -5.46 -5.56
CA VAL A 17 8.65 -4.03 -5.86
C VAL A 17 8.03 -3.30 -4.67
N LEU A 18 8.72 -2.28 -4.17
CA LEU A 18 8.26 -1.43 -3.09
C LEU A 18 7.89 -0.04 -3.63
N LEU A 19 6.73 0.46 -3.22
CA LEU A 19 6.22 1.79 -3.57
C LEU A 19 5.61 2.47 -2.34
N ALA A 20 6.10 3.67 -2.00
CA ALA A 20 5.57 4.46 -0.89
C ALA A 20 4.27 5.18 -1.30
N ARG A 21 3.12 4.82 -0.70
CA ARG A 21 1.80 5.39 -1.01
C ARG A 21 1.76 6.94 -0.92
N HIS A 22 2.39 7.50 0.11
CA HIS A 22 2.40 8.94 0.40
C HIS A 22 3.71 9.64 -0.03
N GLY A 23 4.55 8.94 -0.81
CA GLY A 23 5.94 9.32 -1.06
C GLY A 23 6.85 9.06 0.15
N ARG A 24 8.16 8.91 -0.07
CA ARG A 24 9.16 8.63 0.99
C ARG A 24 9.22 9.69 2.10
N HIS A 25 8.81 10.91 1.79
CA HIS A 25 8.75 12.03 2.74
C HIS A 25 7.36 12.22 3.36
N HIS A 26 6.39 11.36 3.03
CA HIS A 26 5.04 11.37 3.58
C HIS A 26 4.28 12.69 3.38
N THR A 27 4.46 13.35 2.23
CA THR A 27 3.90 14.68 1.95
C THR A 27 2.59 14.65 1.16
N ILE A 28 2.23 13.51 0.57
CA ILE A 28 1.00 13.40 -0.24
C ILE A 28 -0.16 13.03 0.68
N MET A 29 -1.16 13.89 0.79
CA MET A 29 -2.38 13.60 1.56
C MET A 29 -3.17 12.43 0.95
N PRO A 30 -3.91 11.63 1.74
CA PRO A 30 -4.67 10.47 1.23
C PRO A 30 -5.56 10.78 0.02
N SER A 31 -6.29 11.90 0.06
CA SER A 31 -7.18 12.33 -1.03
C SER A 31 -6.45 12.65 -2.34
N ASN A 32 -5.13 12.91 -2.27
CA ASN A 32 -4.31 13.37 -3.40
C ASN A 32 -3.41 12.26 -3.93
N VAL A 33 -3.46 11.05 -3.35
CA VAL A 33 -2.71 9.90 -3.85
C VAL A 33 -3.25 9.52 -5.24
N ASN A 34 -2.36 9.43 -6.22
CA ASN A 34 -2.73 8.96 -7.56
C ASN A 34 -2.76 7.43 -7.60
N TYR A 35 -3.81 6.83 -7.03
CA TYR A 35 -3.95 5.37 -6.92
C TYR A 35 -3.85 4.66 -8.27
N ARG A 36 -4.44 5.23 -9.34
CA ARG A 36 -4.36 4.66 -10.69
C ARG A 36 -2.93 4.58 -11.20
N ALA A 37 -2.15 5.65 -11.03
CA ALA A 37 -0.75 5.64 -11.45
C ALA A 37 0.11 4.66 -10.64
N ASN A 38 -0.15 4.53 -9.33
CA ASN A 38 0.56 3.57 -8.47
C ASN A 38 0.31 2.13 -8.92
N ILE A 39 -0.96 1.74 -9.08
CA ILE A 39 -1.31 0.38 -9.50
C ILE A 39 -0.83 0.10 -10.92
N TRP A 40 -0.90 1.08 -11.83
CA TRP A 40 -0.41 0.91 -13.18
C TRP A 40 1.10 0.69 -13.24
N ALA A 41 1.89 1.46 -12.49
CA ALA A 41 3.34 1.27 -12.45
C ALA A 41 3.74 -0.11 -11.89
N LEU A 42 3.05 -0.60 -10.85
CA LEU A 42 3.28 -1.96 -10.34
C LEU A 42 2.94 -3.03 -11.39
N LYS A 43 1.88 -2.82 -12.18
CA LYS A 43 1.51 -3.69 -13.29
C LYS A 43 2.57 -3.69 -14.40
N GLU A 44 3.13 -2.53 -14.74
CA GLU A 44 4.21 -2.41 -15.73
C GLU A 44 5.49 -3.12 -15.28
N GLU A 45 5.77 -3.16 -13.96
CA GLU A 45 6.83 -3.97 -13.36
C GLU A 45 6.43 -5.45 -13.18
N ASN A 46 5.41 -5.93 -13.89
CA ASN A 46 4.94 -7.32 -13.90
C ASN A 46 4.53 -7.88 -12.52
N CYS A 47 4.14 -7.03 -11.57
CA CYS A 47 3.64 -7.50 -10.27
C CYS A 47 2.34 -8.29 -10.47
N SER A 48 2.33 -9.53 -9.98
CA SER A 48 1.15 -10.39 -10.00
C SER A 48 0.28 -10.27 -8.74
N HIS A 49 0.86 -9.77 -7.65
CA HIS A 49 0.21 -9.61 -6.34
C HIS A 49 0.60 -8.27 -5.74
N VAL A 50 -0.31 -7.69 -4.95
CA VAL A 50 -0.05 -6.46 -4.19
C VAL A 50 -0.35 -6.73 -2.73
N LEU A 51 0.65 -6.59 -1.88
CA LEU A 51 0.50 -6.56 -0.43
C LEU A 51 0.53 -5.09 0.00
N VAL A 52 -0.47 -4.67 0.78
CA VAL A 52 -0.59 -3.30 1.24
C VAL A 52 -0.70 -3.25 2.75
N THR A 53 -0.14 -2.19 3.33
CA THR A 53 -0.37 -1.85 4.74
C THR A 53 -1.22 -0.58 4.81
N THR A 54 -1.99 -0.45 5.89
CA THR A 54 -2.71 0.78 6.20
C THR A 54 -2.80 0.93 7.71
N ALA A 55 -2.47 2.12 8.21
CA ALA A 55 -2.78 2.47 9.58
C ALA A 55 -4.26 2.83 9.68
N CYS A 56 -4.94 2.39 10.74
CA CYS A 56 -6.34 2.68 11.01
C CYS A 56 -6.59 2.72 12.52
N GLY A 57 -7.76 3.25 12.91
CA GLY A 57 -8.27 3.15 14.28
C GLY A 57 -9.36 2.07 14.35
N SER A 58 -9.34 1.27 15.42
CA SER A 58 -10.39 0.28 15.66
C SER A 58 -11.72 0.95 16.01
N LEU A 59 -12.82 0.30 15.64
CA LEU A 59 -14.19 0.61 16.07
C LEU A 59 -14.76 -0.49 16.99
N ARG A 60 -13.90 -1.39 17.48
CA ARG A 60 -14.24 -2.52 18.34
C ARG A 60 -13.23 -2.62 19.49
N GLU A 61 -13.71 -2.89 20.69
CA GLU A 61 -12.87 -2.90 21.91
C GLU A 61 -11.84 -4.04 21.89
N GLU A 62 -12.16 -5.16 21.27
CA GLU A 62 -11.31 -6.35 21.21
C GLU A 62 -10.11 -6.23 20.26
N ILE A 63 -10.05 -5.19 19.42
CA ILE A 63 -8.92 -4.93 18.51
C ILE A 63 -8.15 -3.72 19.04
N GLN A 64 -6.94 -3.97 19.55
CA GLN A 64 -6.13 -3.01 20.30
C GLN A 64 -5.00 -2.39 19.44
N PRO A 65 -4.43 -1.23 19.83
CA PRO A 65 -3.25 -0.70 19.17
C PRO A 65 -2.10 -1.71 19.12
N GLY A 66 -1.61 -1.98 17.91
CA GLY A 66 -0.57 -2.99 17.65
C GLY A 66 -1.10 -4.29 17.04
N ASP A 67 -2.41 -4.55 17.13
CA ASP A 67 -3.03 -5.69 16.48
C ASP A 67 -3.04 -5.53 14.95
N LEU A 68 -3.00 -6.66 14.26
CA LEU A 68 -3.11 -6.73 12.80
C LEU A 68 -4.45 -7.35 12.41
N VAL A 69 -5.09 -6.76 11.41
CA VAL A 69 -6.34 -7.27 10.83
C VAL A 69 -6.12 -7.56 9.35
N ILE A 70 -6.41 -8.78 8.93
CA ILE A 70 -6.51 -9.13 7.50
C ILE A 70 -7.93 -8.81 7.05
N ILE A 71 -8.08 -7.70 6.35
CA ILE A 71 -9.38 -7.17 5.93
C ILE A 71 -9.92 -7.98 4.75
N ASP A 72 -11.19 -8.38 4.84
CA ASP A 72 -11.94 -9.10 3.79
C ASP A 72 -13.14 -8.31 3.24
N GLN A 73 -13.52 -7.20 3.89
CA GLN A 73 -14.63 -6.31 3.54
C GLN A 73 -14.29 -4.83 3.77
N PHE A 74 -14.95 -3.95 3.03
CA PHE A 74 -14.89 -2.51 3.24
C PHE A 74 -16.23 -1.86 2.89
N ILE A 75 -16.44 -0.65 3.41
CA ILE A 75 -17.56 0.21 3.03
C ILE A 75 -16.94 1.42 2.34
N ASP A 76 -17.29 1.61 1.08
CA ASP A 76 -17.11 2.87 0.36
C ASP A 76 -18.47 3.58 0.30
N ARG A 77 -18.46 4.90 0.08
CA ARG A 77 -19.67 5.73 0.15
C ARG A 77 -20.82 5.26 -0.75
#